data_AF-A0AAX6LJ66-F1
#
_entry.id   AF-A0AAX6LJ66-F1
#
_cell.length_a   1.000
_cell.length_b   1.000
_cell.length_c   1.000
_cell.angle_alpha   90.00
_cell.angle_beta   90.00
_cell.angle_gamma   90.00
#
_symmetry.space_group_name_H-M   'P 1'
#
loop_
_entity.id
_entity.type
_entity.pdbx_description
1 polymer ?
#
loop_
_entity_poly.entity_id
_entity_poly.type
_entity_poly.pdbx_seq_one_letter_code
_entity_poly.pdbx_strand_id
1 'polypeptide(L)' 'EKQFYKIMSKVGDLLGIDYLGPHTMSKTGASRVYTQSNYNIGLVMHLLNHSSEAMTLAYLG' A
#
# COMPACT_ATOMS: atom_id res chain seq x y z
N GLU A 1 -1.51 -6.32 18.64
CA GLU A 1 -1.90 -5.52 17.45
C GLU A 1 -1.47 -4.04 17.39
N LYS A 2 -0.83 -3.43 18.42
CA LYS A 2 -0.41 -2.00 18.35
C LYS A 2 1.05 -1.76 17.94
N GLN A 3 1.86 -2.80 17.78
CA GLN A 3 3.29 -2.64 17.47
C GLN A 3 3.54 -2.16 16.04
N PHE A 4 2.75 -2.64 15.07
CA PHE A 4 2.86 -2.20 13.67
C PHE A 4 2.65 -0.69 13.56
N TYR A 5 1.58 -0.15 14.14
CA TYR A 5 1.31 1.29 14.19
C TYR A 5 2.44 2.10 14.86
N LYS A 6 3.06 1.57 15.93
CA LYS A 6 4.17 2.26 16.60
C LYS A 6 5.43 2.33 15.73
N ILE A 7 5.77 1.24 15.05
CA ILE A 7 6.91 1.20 14.13
C ILE A 7 6.63 2.15 12.96
N MET A 8 5.41 2.15 12.46
CA MET A 8 4.94 3.00 11.38
C MET A 8 5.01 4.49 11.70
N SER A 9 4.49 4.89 12.86
CA SER A 9 4.60 6.27 13.34
C SER A 9 6.07 6.69 13.44
N LYS A 10 6.92 5.82 14.00
CA LYS A 10 8.36 6.12 14.17
C LYS A 10 9.09 6.28 12.82
N VAL A 11 8.74 5.49 11.80
CA VAL A 11 9.28 5.65 10.45
C VAL A 11 8.77 6.92 9.80
N GLY A 12 7.49 7.28 10.00
CA GLY A 12 6.91 8.55 9.60
C GLY A 12 7.67 9.75 10.21
N ASP A 13 7.89 9.71 11.52
CA ASP A 13 8.64 10.75 12.26
C ASP A 13 10.08 10.89 11.74
N LEU A 14 10.75 9.78 11.44
CA LEU A 14 12.12 9.77 10.91
C LEU A 14 12.24 10.33 9.49
N LEU A 15 11.18 10.18 8.69
CA LEU A 15 11.12 10.66 7.31
C LEU A 15 10.43 12.04 7.19
N GLY A 16 9.91 12.59 8.29
CA GLY A 16 9.15 13.84 8.32
C GLY A 16 7.78 13.74 7.63
N ILE A 17 7.15 12.56 7.66
CA ILE A 17 5.88 12.27 6.98
C ILE A 17 4.80 11.98 8.04
N ASP A 18 3.97 12.97 8.35
CA ASP A 18 2.95 12.91 9.41
C ASP A 18 1.76 11.96 9.13
N TYR A 19 1.58 11.51 7.89
CA TYR A 19 0.41 10.74 7.45
C TYR A 19 0.74 9.28 7.07
N LEU A 20 1.86 8.75 7.55
CA LEU A 20 2.33 7.39 7.27
C LEU A 20 1.54 6.33 8.08
N GLY A 21 0.29 6.08 7.68
CA GLY A 21 -0.56 5.01 8.24
C GLY A 21 -0.49 3.71 7.44
N PRO A 22 -1.05 2.61 7.97
CA PRO A 22 -1.12 1.32 7.25
C PRO A 22 -1.81 1.41 5.89
N HIS A 23 -2.85 2.27 5.75
CA HIS A 23 -3.51 2.51 4.47
C HIS A 23 -2.62 3.22 3.47
N THR A 24 -1.87 4.25 3.89
CA THR A 24 -0.93 4.98 3.03
C THR A 24 0.18 4.07 2.54
N MET A 25 0.74 3.24 3.42
CA MET A 25 1.75 2.26 3.01
C MET A 25 1.22 1.15 2.12
N SER A 26 0.00 0.65 2.38
CA SER A 26 -0.60 -0.38 1.56
C SER A 26 -0.86 0.13 0.13
N LYS A 27 -1.23 1.41 -0.01
CA LYS A 27 -1.34 2.10 -1.32
C LYS A 27 0.02 2.27 -2.00
N THR A 28 1.04 2.74 -1.28
CA THR A 28 2.42 2.88 -1.82
C THR A 28 3.02 1.52 -2.20
N GLY A 29 2.82 0.49 -1.39
CA GLY A 29 3.28 -0.88 -1.64
C GLY A 29 2.62 -1.48 -2.87
N ALA A 30 1.29 -1.37 -2.98
CA ALA A 30 0.55 -1.81 -4.15
C ALA A 30 1.00 -1.09 -5.43
N SER A 31 1.22 0.23 -5.39
CA SER A 31 1.70 1.01 -6.54
C SER A 31 3.12 0.63 -6.95
N ARG A 32 3.99 0.34 -5.98
CA ARG A 32 5.36 -0.14 -6.25
C ARG A 32 5.38 -1.54 -6.85
N VAL A 33 4.55 -2.46 -6.36
CA VAL A 33 4.42 -3.80 -6.95
C VAL A 33 3.82 -3.72 -8.34
N TYR A 34 2.80 -2.88 -8.55
CA TYR A 34 2.19 -2.66 -9.85
C TYR A 34 3.21 -2.25 -10.92
N THR A 35 4.06 -1.27 -10.61
CA THR A 35 5.11 -0.79 -11.52
C THR A 35 6.25 -1.79 -11.69
N GLN A 36 6.71 -2.45 -10.61
CA GLN A 36 7.79 -3.45 -10.65
C GLN A 36 7.39 -4.74 -11.37
N SER A 37 6.12 -5.10 -11.34
CA SER A 37 5.58 -6.28 -12.02
C SER A 37 5.08 -5.98 -13.43
N ASN A 38 5.58 -4.91 -14.05
CA ASN A 38 5.22 -4.51 -15.42
C ASN A 38 3.71 -4.32 -15.61
N TYR A 39 3.07 -3.60 -14.68
CA TYR A 39 1.63 -3.26 -14.70
C TYR A 39 0.70 -4.48 -14.57
N ASN A 40 1.17 -5.56 -13.94
CA ASN A 40 0.36 -6.75 -13.69
C ASN A 40 -0.68 -6.51 -12.58
N ILE A 41 -1.92 -6.21 -12.99
CA ILE A 41 -3.01 -5.92 -12.06
C ILE A 41 -3.53 -7.15 -11.31
N GLY A 42 -3.47 -8.33 -11.91
CA GLY A 42 -3.91 -9.59 -11.29
C GLY A 42 -3.05 -9.96 -10.07
N LEU A 43 -1.74 -9.68 -10.13
CA LEU A 43 -0.84 -9.87 -8.99
C LEU A 43 -1.17 -8.91 -7.83
N VAL A 44 -1.45 -7.64 -8.15
CA VAL A 44 -1.80 -6.63 -7.13
C VAL A 44 -3.17 -6.96 -6.51
N MET A 45 -4.13 -7.44 -7.29
CA MET A 45 -5.42 -7.91 -6.79
C MET A 45 -5.26 -9.06 -5.81
N HIS A 46 -4.43 -10.05 -6.12
CA HIS A 46 -4.20 -11.17 -5.23
C HIS A 46 -3.55 -10.73 -3.91
N LEU A 47 -2.60 -9.80 -3.97
CA LEU A 47 -1.92 -9.24 -2.79
C LEU A 47 -2.84 -8.40 -1.90
N LEU A 48 -3.77 -7.66 -2.50
CA LEU A 48 -4.76 -6.85 -1.78
C LEU A 48 -6.05 -7.62 -1.45
N ASN A 49 -6.15 -8.87 -1.89
CA ASN A 49 -7.34 -9.72 -1.78
C ASN A 49 -8.62 -9.04 -2.33
N HIS A 50 -8.47 -8.29 -3.42
CA HIS A 50 -9.58 -7.62 -4.10
C HIS A 50 -10.28 -8.56 -5.08
N SER A 51 -11.61 -8.56 -5.07
CA SER A 51 -12.44 -9.37 -5.96
C SER A 51 -12.68 -8.75 -7.35
N SER A 52 -12.26 -7.50 -7.57
CA SER A 52 -12.47 -6.79 -8.85
C SER A 52 -11.26 -5.93 -9.23
N GLU A 53 -10.91 -5.94 -10.52
CA GLU A 53 -9.86 -5.08 -11.10
C GLU A 53 -10.19 -3.60 -10.92
N ALA A 54 -11.47 -3.22 -11.05
CA ALA A 54 -11.93 -1.84 -10.87
C ALA A 54 -11.64 -1.33 -9.45
N MET A 55 -11.74 -2.20 -8.44
CA MET A 55 -11.42 -1.87 -7.04
C MET A 55 -9.92 -1.64 -6.87
N THR A 56 -9.07 -2.44 -7.53
CA THR A 56 -7.62 -2.25 -7.52
C THR A 56 -7.19 -1.00 -8.29
N LEU A 57 -7.80 -0.70 -9.43
CA LEU A 57 -7.54 0.54 -10.17
C LEU A 57 -7.92 1.78 -9.35
N ALA A 58 -9.09 1.76 -8.70
CA ALA A 58 -9.53 2.83 -7.80
C ALA A 58 -8.65 2.95 -6.54
N TYR A 59 -8.00 1.86 -6.12
CA TYR A 59 -7.05 1.87 -5.01
C TYR A 59 -5.67 2.40 -5.41
N LEU A 60 -5.27 2.23 -6.67
CA LEU A 60 -4.01 2.71 -7.23
C LEU A 60 -4.07 4.19 -7.67
N GLY A 61 -5.25 4.70 -8.06
CA GLY A 61 -5.56 6.12 -8.24
C GLY A 61 -5.87 6.84 -6.94
#